data_AF-A0A8H3HIA0-F1
#
_entry.id   AF-A0A8H3HIA0-F1
#
_cell.length_a   1.000
_cell.length_b   1.000
_cell.length_c   1.000
_cell.angle_alpha   90.00
_cell.angle_beta   90.00
_cell.angle_gamma   90.00
#
_symmetry.space_group_name_H-M   'P 1'
#
loop_
_entity.id
_entity.type
_entity.pdbx_description
1 polymer ?
#
loop_
_entity_poly.entity_id
_entity_poly.type
_entity_poly.pdbx_seq_one_letter_code
_entity_poly.pdbx_strand_id
1 'polypeptide(L)'
;MTYLAKCPGSCSTFKADSGNIWVKIQEDGYDATKNPPWASKRLPTVNSTWSATIPKTLQNGEYILRHEILGLQRATESGRAQFYPACHQITVTNGGTKALPTGIAIPGNYTLTDPGIMLEYREISATKPYTPPGGRPWTG
;
A
#
# COMPACT_ATOMS: atom_id res chain seq x y z
N MET A 1 1.01 -3.55 -0.46
CA MET A 1 0.52 -2.22 -0.89
C MET A 1 1.69 -1.26 -0.90
N THR A 2 1.70 -0.27 -1.78
CA THR A 2 2.75 0.74 -1.86
C THR A 2 2.13 2.12 -1.97
N TYR A 3 2.63 3.06 -1.15
CA TYR A 3 2.17 4.43 -1.05
C TYR A 3 3.31 5.42 -1.27
N LEU A 4 2.97 6.62 -1.73
CA LEU A 4 3.85 7.78 -1.75
C LEU A 4 3.25 8.91 -0.91
N ALA A 5 4.11 9.66 -0.23
CA ALA A 5 3.79 10.96 0.36
C ALA A 5 4.85 11.98 -0.09
N LYS A 6 4.41 13.13 -0.60
CA LYS A 6 5.33 14.20 -1.02
C LYS A 6 5.93 14.86 0.23
N CYS A 7 7.25 14.96 0.28
CA CYS A 7 7.92 15.73 1.32
C CYS A 7 7.74 17.24 1.00
N PRO A 8 7.22 18.06 1.92
CA PRO A 8 7.05 19.50 1.67
C PRO A 8 8.40 20.22 1.56
N GLY A 9 9.44 19.65 2.18
CA GLY A 9 10.85 20.00 2.00
C GLY A 9 11.67 18.71 1.89
N SER A 10 12.81 18.65 2.59
CA SER A 10 13.61 17.43 2.64
C SER A 10 12.88 16.30 3.39
N CYS A 11 12.94 15.08 2.86
CA CYS A 11 12.43 13.90 3.54
C CYS A 11 13.21 13.55 4.81
N SER A 12 14.46 14.04 4.95
CA SER A 12 15.29 13.78 6.14
C SER A 12 14.70 14.34 7.44
N THR A 13 13.85 15.36 7.35
CA THR A 13 13.19 16.01 8.51
C THR A 13 11.68 15.82 8.53
N PHE A 14 11.12 15.15 7.52
CA PHE A 14 9.68 14.95 7.38
C PHE A 14 9.22 13.64 8.04
N LYS A 15 8.30 13.74 9.00
CA LYS A 15 7.79 12.57 9.76
C LYS A 15 6.72 11.76 9.03
N ALA A 16 5.95 12.40 8.15
CA ALA A 16 4.83 11.79 7.43
C ALA A 16 3.80 11.06 8.33
N ASP A 17 3.56 11.58 9.54
CA ASP A 17 2.72 10.97 10.59
C ASP A 17 1.34 11.64 10.77
N SER A 18 1.01 12.61 9.93
CA SER A 18 -0.22 13.39 10.02
C SER A 18 -0.74 13.86 8.66
N GLY A 19 -2.07 14.06 8.59
CA GLY A 19 -2.76 14.54 7.39
C GLY A 19 -3.02 13.46 6.33
N ASN A 20 -3.83 13.83 5.32
CA ASN A 20 -4.27 12.95 4.24
C ASN A 20 -3.26 12.93 3.08
N ILE A 21 -2.04 12.51 3.36
CA ILE A 21 -0.87 12.67 2.47
C ILE A 21 -0.45 11.38 1.75
N TRP A 22 -0.94 10.22 2.19
CA TRP A 22 -0.50 8.94 1.64
C TRP A 22 -1.35 8.54 0.44
N VAL A 23 -0.76 8.58 -0.75
CA VAL A 23 -1.41 8.16 -1.98
C VAL A 23 -0.96 6.75 -2.33
N LYS A 24 -1.90 5.82 -2.40
CA LYS A 24 -1.64 4.46 -2.87
C LYS A 24 -1.26 4.52 -4.35
N ILE A 25 -0.14 3.90 -4.73
CA ILE A 25 0.29 3.79 -6.13
C ILE A 25 0.25 2.36 -6.65
N GLN A 26 0.16 1.39 -5.73
CA GLN A 26 0.08 -0.03 -6.09
C GLN A 26 -0.59 -0.83 -4.98
N GLU A 27 -1.39 -1.81 -5.39
CA GLU A 27 -1.85 -2.88 -4.52
C GLU A 27 -1.78 -4.22 -5.25
N ASP A 28 -1.64 -5.28 -4.47
CA ASP A 28 -1.91 -6.64 -4.90
C ASP A 28 -2.42 -7.39 -3.67
N GLY A 29 -3.40 -8.27 -3.88
CA GLY A 29 -4.17 -8.93 -2.84
C GLY A 29 -4.45 -10.38 -3.22
N TYR A 30 -5.72 -10.76 -3.19
CA TYR A 30 -6.18 -12.04 -3.72
C TYR A 30 -6.57 -11.89 -5.19
N ASP A 31 -6.03 -12.76 -6.03
CA ASP A 31 -6.38 -12.87 -7.44
C ASP A 31 -6.48 -14.36 -7.81
N ALA A 32 -7.71 -14.83 -8.08
CA ALA A 32 -7.98 -16.23 -8.41
C ALA A 32 -7.31 -16.69 -9.72
N THR A 33 -6.88 -15.76 -10.58
CA THR A 33 -6.16 -16.07 -11.83
C THR A 33 -4.67 -16.32 -11.60
N LYS A 34 -4.16 -16.07 -10.39
CA LYS A 34 -2.74 -16.25 -10.03
C LYS A 34 -2.54 -17.52 -9.22
N ASN A 35 -1.32 -18.05 -9.27
CA ASN A 35 -0.91 -19.21 -8.48
C ASN A 35 0.41 -18.93 -7.74
N PRO A 36 0.42 -18.91 -6.39
CA PRO A 36 -0.75 -18.94 -5.50
C PRO A 36 -1.60 -17.65 -5.57
N PRO A 37 -2.90 -17.69 -5.20
CA PRO A 37 -3.82 -16.56 -5.37
C PRO A 37 -3.51 -15.32 -4.52
N TRP A 38 -2.94 -15.51 -3.33
CA TRP A 38 -2.56 -14.40 -2.45
C TRP A 38 -1.19 -13.83 -2.83
N ALA A 39 -1.10 -12.51 -2.97
CA ALA A 39 0.16 -11.80 -3.25
C ALA A 39 1.28 -12.15 -2.26
N SER A 40 0.95 -12.25 -0.97
CA SER A 40 1.92 -12.64 0.08
C SER A 40 2.47 -14.05 -0.10
N LYS A 41 1.72 -14.97 -0.72
CA LYS A 41 2.18 -16.31 -1.05
C LYS A 41 3.02 -16.36 -2.33
N ARG A 42 2.90 -15.36 -3.22
CA ARG A 42 3.77 -15.21 -4.40
C ARG A 42 5.13 -14.62 -4.06
N LEU A 43 5.24 -13.77 -3.04
CA LEU A 43 6.52 -13.21 -2.59
C LEU A 43 7.66 -14.24 -2.45
N PRO A 44 7.51 -15.35 -1.70
CA PRO A 44 8.60 -16.33 -1.55
C PRO A 44 8.97 -17.03 -2.86
N THR A 45 8.09 -17.05 -3.87
CA THR A 45 8.39 -17.66 -5.17
C THR A 45 9.25 -16.77 -6.07
N VAL A 46 9.51 -15.52 -5.65
CA VAL A 46 10.35 -14.53 -6.34
C VAL A 46 11.45 -13.99 -5.42
N ASN A 47 12.07 -14.87 -4.63
CA ASN A 47 13.12 -14.51 -3.66
C ASN A 47 12.69 -13.44 -2.64
N SER A 48 11.40 -13.39 -2.29
CA SER A 48 10.83 -12.38 -1.41
C SER A 48 11.06 -10.94 -1.88
N THR A 49 11.08 -10.74 -3.21
CA THR A 49 11.23 -9.42 -3.82
C THR A 49 9.88 -8.86 -4.26
N TRP A 50 9.74 -7.53 -4.18
CA TRP A 50 8.56 -6.82 -4.66
C TRP A 50 8.95 -5.61 -5.51
N SER A 51 8.50 -5.59 -6.75
CA SER A 51 8.71 -4.45 -7.64
C SER A 51 7.55 -3.47 -7.53
N ALA A 52 7.89 -2.19 -7.36
CA ALA A 52 6.94 -1.10 -7.43
C ALA A 52 7.33 -0.07 -8.49
N THR A 53 6.35 0.37 -9.28
CA THR A 53 6.57 1.33 -10.36
C THR A 53 6.10 2.72 -9.92
N ILE A 54 7.01 3.69 -9.96
CA ILE A 54 6.67 5.10 -9.75
C ILE A 54 5.93 5.62 -10.99
N PRO A 55 4.74 6.24 -10.86
CA PRO A 55 4.02 6.78 -12.00
C PRO A 55 4.87 7.80 -12.76
N LYS A 56 5.03 7.62 -14.07
CA LYS A 56 5.87 8.51 -14.92
C LYS A 56 5.34 9.95 -14.97
N THR A 57 4.04 10.14 -14.73
CA THR A 57 3.40 11.46 -14.73
C THR A 57 3.63 12.22 -13.42
N LEU A 58 4.12 11.56 -12.36
CA LEU A 58 4.38 12.17 -11.06
C LEU A 58 5.46 13.25 -11.18
N GLN A 59 5.20 14.41 -10.58
CA GLN A 59 6.15 15.51 -10.55
C GLN A 59 7.45 15.14 -9.83
N ASN A 60 8.56 15.74 -10.27
CA ASN A 60 9.85 15.56 -9.62
C ASN A 60 9.83 16.04 -8.15
N GLY A 61 10.72 15.47 -7.34
CA GLY A 61 10.96 15.90 -5.97
C GLY A 61 11.18 14.75 -5.01
N GLU A 62 11.31 15.09 -3.72
CA GLU A 62 11.49 14.10 -2.66
C GLU A 62 10.14 13.58 -2.13
N TYR A 63 10.08 12.26 -1.90
CA TYR A 63 8.92 11.52 -1.42
C TYR A 63 9.33 10.48 -0.37
N ILE A 64 8.42 10.20 0.57
CA ILE A 64 8.46 8.97 1.36
C ILE A 64 7.69 7.90 0.59
N LEU A 65 8.37 6.80 0.26
CA LEU A 65 7.75 5.57 -0.21
C LEU A 65 7.48 4.67 0.98
N ARG A 66 6.24 4.25 1.16
CA ARG A 66 5.83 3.28 2.18
C ARG A 66 5.37 2.01 1.50
N HIS A 67 6.13 0.93 1.65
CA HIS A 67 5.71 -0.41 1.25
C HIS A 67 5.17 -1.16 2.47
N GLU A 68 4.15 -1.98 2.27
CA GLU A 68 3.51 -2.71 3.36
C GLU A 68 2.98 -4.07 2.92
N ILE A 69 3.25 -5.08 3.75
CA ILE A 69 2.59 -6.39 3.72
C ILE A 69 1.52 -6.42 4.84
N LEU A 70 0.33 -6.94 4.52
CA LEU A 70 -0.75 -7.14 5.47
C LEU A 70 -0.98 -8.65 5.68
N GLY A 71 -0.67 -9.14 6.88
CA GLY A 71 -0.92 -10.50 7.33
C GLY A 71 -2.34 -10.66 7.86
N LEU A 72 -3.10 -11.56 7.25
CA LEU A 72 -4.53 -11.80 7.54
C LEU A 72 -4.80 -13.15 8.21
N GLN A 73 -3.76 -13.92 8.55
CA GLN A 73 -3.90 -15.29 9.06
C GLN A 73 -4.65 -15.41 10.40
N ARG A 74 -4.82 -14.29 11.13
CA ARG A 74 -5.59 -14.19 12.38
C ARG A 74 -6.65 -13.10 12.33
N ALA A 75 -6.99 -12.61 11.14
CA ALA A 75 -7.86 -11.44 10.95
C ALA A 75 -9.36 -11.66 11.27
N THR A 76 -9.76 -12.84 11.75
CA THR A 76 -11.13 -13.08 12.21
C THR A 76 -11.45 -12.41 13.53
N GLU A 77 -10.43 -12.02 14.29
CA GLU A 77 -10.53 -11.28 15.55
C GLU A 77 -10.11 -9.82 15.36
N SER A 78 -10.83 -8.90 15.99
CA SER A 78 -10.48 -7.48 16.00
C SER A 78 -9.07 -7.25 16.56
N GLY A 79 -8.28 -6.41 15.89
CA GLY A 79 -6.91 -6.08 16.32
C GLY A 79 -5.86 -7.16 16.07
N ARG A 80 -6.18 -8.23 15.34
CA ARG A 80 -5.22 -9.32 15.05
C ARG A 80 -4.60 -9.29 13.65
N ALA A 81 -5.07 -8.43 12.76
CA ALA A 81 -4.40 -8.19 11.48
C ALA A 81 -2.99 -7.62 11.71
N GLN A 82 -2.03 -8.03 10.88
CA GLN A 82 -0.62 -7.71 11.10
C GLN A 82 -0.07 -6.86 9.96
N PHE A 83 0.23 -5.60 10.26
CA PHE A 83 0.81 -4.66 9.30
C PHE A 83 2.33 -4.67 9.42
N TYR A 84 3.02 -4.84 8.29
CA TYR A 84 4.48 -4.80 8.18
C TYR A 84 4.92 -3.66 7.25
N PRO A 85 4.86 -2.40 7.71
CA PRO A 85 5.30 -1.26 6.92
C PRO A 85 6.82 -1.08 6.93
N ALA A 86 7.37 -0.69 5.78
CA ALA A 86 8.73 -0.20 5.61
C ALA A 86 8.70 1.10 4.80
N CYS A 87 9.46 2.10 5.25
CA CYS A 87 9.53 3.41 4.60
C CYS A 87 10.92 3.67 4.03
N HIS A 88 10.97 4.28 2.85
CA HIS A 88 12.17 4.69 2.15
C HIS A 88 12.05 6.13 1.68
N GLN A 89 13.12 6.90 1.78
CA GLN A 89 13.20 8.22 1.17
C GLN A 89 13.66 8.05 -0.28
N ILE A 90 12.94 8.65 -1.22
CA ILE A 90 13.28 8.58 -2.64
C ILE A 90 13.22 9.98 -3.27
N THR A 91 14.05 10.18 -4.29
CA THR A 91 13.99 11.36 -5.15
C THR A 91 13.52 10.94 -6.52
N VAL A 92 12.37 11.47 -6.93
CA VAL A 92 11.83 11.27 -8.29
C VAL A 92 12.47 12.31 -9.20
N THR A 93 13.10 11.82 -10.27
CA THR A 93 13.69 12.60 -11.35
C THR A 93 13.09 12.16 -12.68
N ASN A 94 13.18 13.01 -13.70
CA ASN A 94 12.62 12.74 -15.04
C ASN A 94 11.14 12.31 -15.04
N GLY A 95 10.37 12.79 -14.07
CA GLY A 95 8.93 12.63 -13.96
C GLY A 95 8.14 13.65 -14.79
N GLY A 96 6.83 13.69 -14.57
CA GLY A 96 5.90 14.59 -15.25
C GLY A 96 5.59 15.85 -14.46
N THR A 97 4.35 16.32 -14.55
CA THR A 97 3.87 17.55 -13.90
C THR A 97 2.74 17.31 -12.91
N LYS A 98 2.27 16.07 -12.75
CA LYS A 98 1.13 15.78 -11.87
C LYS A 98 1.58 15.73 -10.42
N ALA A 99 0.96 16.57 -9.59
CA ALA A 99 1.04 16.43 -8.15
C ALA A 99 0.30 15.17 -7.68
N LEU A 100 0.71 14.61 -6.54
CA LEU A 100 -0.08 13.60 -5.85
C LEU A 100 -1.46 14.20 -5.49
N PRO A 101 -2.56 13.48 -5.72
CA PRO A 101 -3.87 13.90 -5.24
C PRO A 101 -3.93 13.86 -3.70
N THR A 102 -5.05 14.31 -3.13
CA THR A 102 -5.32 14.06 -1.70
C THR A 102 -5.34 12.56 -1.45
N GLY A 103 -4.55 12.13 -0.46
CA GLY A 103 -4.40 10.73 -0.07
C GLY A 103 -5.25 10.38 1.15
N ILE A 104 -4.75 9.44 1.93
CA ILE A 104 -5.31 9.03 3.22
C ILE A 104 -4.35 9.34 4.37
N ALA A 105 -4.88 9.34 5.60
CA ALA A 105 -4.07 9.44 6.81
C ALA A 105 -3.50 8.07 7.21
N ILE A 106 -2.19 7.99 7.40
CA ILE A 106 -1.53 6.83 8.01
C ILE A 106 -0.54 7.40 9.04
N PRO A 107 -0.79 7.23 10.36
CA PRO A 107 -1.96 6.55 10.97
C PRO A 107 -3.28 7.31 10.78
N GLY A 108 -4.41 6.62 10.94
CA GLY A 108 -5.74 7.25 11.11
C GLY A 108 -6.85 6.77 10.16
N ASN A 109 -6.53 6.30 8.96
CA ASN A 109 -7.56 5.90 7.98
C ASN A 109 -8.02 4.44 8.10
N TYR A 110 -7.23 3.57 8.75
CA TYR A 110 -7.59 2.17 8.94
C TYR A 110 -8.35 1.98 10.24
N THR A 111 -9.45 1.22 10.20
CA THR A 111 -10.17 0.79 11.40
C THR A 111 -9.99 -0.70 11.63
N LEU A 112 -10.15 -1.13 12.90
CA LEU A 112 -10.01 -2.55 13.25
C LEU A 112 -11.06 -3.45 12.58
N THR A 113 -12.15 -2.85 12.09
CA THR A 113 -13.30 -3.55 11.50
C THR A 113 -13.44 -3.33 10.00
N ASP A 114 -12.45 -2.69 9.34
CA ASP A 114 -12.51 -2.54 7.88
C ASP A 114 -12.59 -3.93 7.24
N PRO A 115 -13.40 -4.11 6.18
CA PRO A 115 -13.63 -5.43 5.58
C PRO A 115 -12.38 -6.04 4.93
N GLY A 116 -11.37 -5.22 4.64
CA GLY A 116 -10.04 -5.66 4.18
C GLY A 116 -9.05 -5.95 5.32
N ILE A 117 -9.43 -5.72 6.57
CA ILE A 117 -8.59 -5.86 7.78
C ILE A 117 -9.15 -6.94 8.70
N MET A 118 -10.47 -7.00 8.91
CA MET A 118 -11.15 -8.04 9.71
C MET A 118 -11.98 -8.94 8.80
N LEU A 119 -11.50 -10.17 8.59
CA LEU A 119 -12.11 -11.15 7.69
C LEU A 119 -11.59 -12.57 7.95
N GLU A 120 -12.36 -13.59 7.53
CA GLU A 120 -11.86 -14.95 7.33
C GLU A 120 -11.23 -15.05 5.92
N TYR A 121 -9.90 -14.97 5.85
CA TYR A 121 -9.19 -14.96 4.57
C TYR A 121 -9.38 -16.25 3.74
N ARG A 122 -9.75 -17.38 4.37
CA ARG A 122 -10.03 -18.64 3.67
C ARG A 122 -11.34 -18.63 2.88
N GLU A 123 -12.25 -17.72 3.20
CA GLU A 123 -13.51 -17.56 2.47
C GLU A 123 -13.34 -16.71 1.20
N ILE A 124 -12.21 -16.01 1.05
CA ILE A 124 -11.93 -15.21 -0.14
C ILE A 124 -11.74 -16.11 -1.36
N SER A 125 -12.44 -15.79 -2.42
CA SER A 125 -12.50 -16.57 -3.65
C SER A 125 -12.80 -15.70 -4.86
N ALA A 126 -12.90 -16.30 -6.04
CA ALA A 126 -13.36 -15.61 -7.25
C ALA A 126 -14.77 -15.00 -7.11
N THR A 127 -15.65 -15.62 -6.30
CA THR A 127 -17.03 -15.15 -6.06
C THR A 127 -17.17 -14.31 -4.79
N LYS A 128 -16.15 -14.31 -3.91
CA LYS A 128 -16.05 -13.47 -2.71
C LYS A 128 -14.73 -12.67 -2.76
N PRO A 129 -14.69 -11.58 -3.54
CA PRO A 129 -13.45 -10.87 -3.81
C PRO A 129 -12.93 -10.11 -2.58
N TYR A 130 -11.61 -10.02 -2.47
CA TYR A 130 -10.93 -9.22 -1.45
C TYR A 130 -10.62 -7.82 -1.96
N THR A 131 -10.88 -6.81 -1.11
CA THR A 131 -10.50 -5.41 -1.37
C THR A 131 -9.43 -4.99 -0.37
N PRO A 132 -8.19 -4.71 -0.82
CA PRO A 132 -7.16 -4.17 0.07
C PRO A 132 -7.60 -2.84 0.71
N PRO A 133 -7.29 -2.58 1.99
CA PRO A 133 -7.65 -1.32 2.65
C PRO A 133 -6.89 -0.13 2.04
N GLY A 134 -7.38 1.09 2.25
CA GLY A 134 -6.67 2.32 1.86
C GLY A 134 -6.94 2.85 0.44
N GLY A 135 -8.14 2.62 -0.09
CA GLY A 135 -8.58 3.18 -1.38
C GLY A 135 -7.96 2.49 -2.60
N ARG A 136 -8.23 2.99 -3.81
CA ARG A 136 -7.64 2.45 -5.05
C ARG A 136 -6.29 3.09 -5.37
N PRO A 137 -5.39 2.38 -6.06
CA PRO A 137 -4.16 2.99 -6.58
C PRO A 137 -4.44 4.17 -7.51
N TRP A 138 -3.74 5.27 -7.30
CA TRP A 138 -3.63 6.36 -8.25
C TRP A 138 -2.68 5.95 -9.39
N THR A 139 -3.13 6.09 -10.63
CA THR A 139 -2.41 5.61 -11.82
C THR A 139 -1.62 6.68 -12.56
N GLY A 140 -1.60 7.93 -12.04
CA GLY A 140 -0.93 9.05 -12.70
C GLY A 140 -1.87 9.94 -13.47
#